data_AF-A0A3C0V5K9-F1
#
_entry.id   AF-A0A3C0V5K9-F1
#
_cell.length_a   1.000
_cell.length_b   1.000
_cell.length_c   1.000
_cell.angle_alpha   90.00
_cell.angle_beta   90.00
_cell.angle_gamma   90.00
#
_symmetry.space_group_name_H-M   'P 1'
#
loop_
_entity.id
_entity.type
_entity.pdbx_description
1 polymer ?
#
loop_
_entity_poly.entity_id
_entity_poly.type
_entity_poly.pdbx_seq_one_letter_code
_entity_poly.pdbx_strand_id
1 'polypeptide(L)'
;MNLYLIDGNSYFYRAFHAIRGLTNSKGFPTNAIYGFTNMIMKIIREKKPDAVAIAFDSPHPTERHRIYEEYKAQRPETPNDLILQIPYIKEIINAFNISSFEMPGYEADDIIGTIAKKAASQGVTVFILSGDKDMMQIVDGGIKIYDPMKDIIIDEKYVIERFGVSPERLPEIMAITGDTVDNIPGVKGIGEKTAKELLSKAGSLDELMDHPEKTTSERLKKMIADNIENIKLSRILATIDTNIPIDISLQDMIIKEPDWPALLPLFTEFEFKSLIKLAPSKGREPRGQYRAITDREDLKRLLGKT
;
A
#
# COMPACT_ATOMS: atom_id res chain seq x y z
N MET A 1 -8.48 3.13 -17.54
CA MET A 1 -7.60 3.86 -16.61
C MET A 1 -7.24 2.92 -15.47
N ASN A 2 -5.96 2.86 -15.11
CA ASN A 2 -5.44 2.04 -14.02
C ASN A 2 -4.91 2.95 -12.89
N LEU A 3 -5.47 2.79 -11.70
CA LEU A 3 -5.03 3.46 -10.47
C LEU A 3 -4.24 2.50 -9.60
N TYR A 4 -3.08 2.93 -9.13
CA TYR A 4 -2.22 2.15 -8.23
C TYR A 4 -2.23 2.80 -6.83
N LEU A 5 -2.67 2.06 -5.81
CA LEU A 5 -2.73 2.51 -4.42
C LEU A 5 -1.67 1.79 -3.58
N ILE A 6 -0.90 2.54 -2.82
CA ILE A 6 0.26 2.03 -2.09
C ILE A 6 0.11 2.35 -0.61
N ASP A 7 0.27 1.33 0.24
CA ASP A 7 0.49 1.54 1.67
C ASP A 7 1.93 2.02 1.89
N GLY A 8 2.06 3.31 2.22
CA GLY A 8 3.32 3.97 2.47
C GLY A 8 4.05 3.38 3.67
N ASN A 9 3.32 3.01 4.73
CA ASN A 9 3.87 2.45 5.96
C ASN A 9 4.53 1.10 5.69
N SER A 10 3.79 0.14 5.13
CA SER A 10 4.35 -1.16 4.75
C SER A 10 5.56 -1.01 3.80
N TYR A 11 5.50 -0.07 2.85
CA TYR A 11 6.59 0.14 1.90
C TYR A 11 7.87 0.70 2.52
N PHE A 12 7.79 1.70 3.43
CA PHE A 12 9.00 2.24 4.04
C PHE A 12 9.60 1.27 5.07
N TYR A 13 8.78 0.49 5.79
CA TYR A 13 9.28 -0.56 6.68
C TYR A 13 10.01 -1.63 5.88
N ARG A 14 9.44 -2.06 4.75
CA ARG A 14 10.10 -3.00 3.85
C ARG A 14 11.44 -2.46 3.33
N ALA A 15 11.46 -1.20 2.88
CA ALA A 15 12.68 -0.56 2.40
C ALA A 15 13.76 -0.50 3.50
N PHE A 16 13.38 -0.14 4.72
CA PHE A 16 14.25 -0.07 5.88
C PHE A 16 14.90 -1.42 6.21
N HIS A 17 14.13 -2.51 6.20
CA HIS A 17 14.66 -3.83 6.53
C HIS A 17 15.42 -4.51 5.39
N ALA A 18 15.09 -4.19 4.14
CA ALA A 18 15.74 -4.75 2.95
C ALA A 18 17.18 -4.22 2.76
N ILE A 19 17.45 -2.98 3.15
CA ILE A 19 18.75 -2.33 3.00
C ILE A 19 19.27 -1.98 4.39
N ARG A 20 20.36 -2.61 4.84
CA ARG A 20 20.94 -2.37 6.18
C ARG A 20 22.20 -1.52 6.10
N GLY A 21 22.36 -0.60 7.04
CA GLY A 21 23.59 0.16 7.24
C GLY A 21 23.92 1.20 6.17
N LEU A 22 22.96 1.60 5.32
CA LEU A 22 23.18 2.68 4.36
C LEU A 22 23.00 4.04 5.07
N THR A 23 24.07 4.82 5.10
CA THR A 23 24.12 6.17 5.65
C THR A 23 24.81 7.12 4.67
N ASN A 24 24.57 8.43 4.79
CA ASN A 24 25.37 9.44 4.10
C ASN A 24 26.67 9.77 4.87
N SER A 25 27.52 10.64 4.31
CA SER A 25 28.78 11.05 4.95
C SER A 25 28.63 11.73 6.32
N LYS A 26 27.44 12.25 6.64
CA LYS A 26 27.11 12.85 7.95
C LYS A 26 26.64 11.82 8.97
N GLY A 27 26.57 10.53 8.60
CA GLY A 27 26.07 9.45 9.45
C GLY A 27 24.54 9.38 9.52
N PHE A 28 23.81 10.14 8.71
CA PHE A 28 22.34 10.07 8.66
C PHE A 28 21.91 8.80 7.93
N PRO A 29 20.97 8.00 8.47
CA PRO A 29 20.47 6.79 7.82
C PRO A 29 19.64 7.14 6.58
N THR A 30 19.93 6.49 5.45
CA THR A 30 19.29 6.79 4.15
C THR A 30 18.69 5.56 3.46
N ASN A 31 18.78 4.41 4.11
CA ASN A 31 18.33 3.11 3.59
C ASN A 31 16.84 3.08 3.21
N ALA A 32 15.96 3.56 4.09
CA ALA A 32 14.52 3.54 3.85
C ALA A 32 14.15 4.52 2.73
N ILE A 33 14.73 5.72 2.73
CA ILE A 33 14.50 6.73 1.68
C ILE A 33 14.90 6.18 0.31
N TYR A 34 16.11 5.60 0.22
CA TYR A 34 16.63 5.05 -1.03
C TYR A 34 15.79 3.86 -1.52
N GLY A 35 15.49 2.91 -0.64
CA GLY A 35 14.73 1.71 -0.98
C GLY A 35 13.31 2.06 -1.42
N PHE A 36 12.62 2.93 -0.67
CA PHE A 36 11.27 3.38 -0.98
C PHE A 36 11.22 4.07 -2.35
N THR A 37 12.13 5.01 -2.59
CA THR A 37 12.23 5.74 -3.87
C THR A 37 12.39 4.78 -5.05
N ASN A 38 13.31 3.82 -4.95
CA ASN A 38 13.51 2.83 -6.01
C ASN A 38 12.28 1.95 -6.24
N MET A 39 11.58 1.57 -5.17
CA MET A 39 10.35 0.77 -5.26
C MET A 39 9.24 1.51 -6.00
N ILE A 40 9.00 2.79 -5.68
CA ILE A 40 8.01 3.62 -6.39
C ILE A 40 8.38 3.78 -7.86
N MET A 41 9.64 4.15 -8.15
CA MET A 41 10.11 4.30 -9.52
C MET A 41 10.01 3.00 -10.32
N LYS A 42 10.25 1.85 -9.69
CA LYS A 42 10.07 0.54 -10.32
C LYS A 42 8.62 0.31 -10.73
N ILE A 43 7.67 0.57 -9.83
CA ILE A 43 6.23 0.42 -10.11
C ILE A 43 5.81 1.33 -11.27
N ILE A 44 6.18 2.60 -11.23
CA ILE A 44 5.85 3.56 -12.31
C ILE A 44 6.41 3.08 -13.65
N ARG A 45 7.67 2.65 -13.69
CA ARG A 45 8.33 2.20 -14.92
C ARG A 45 7.73 0.92 -15.49
N GLU A 46 7.47 -0.08 -14.64
CA GLU A 46 7.05 -1.41 -15.08
C GLU A 46 5.55 -1.51 -15.32
N LYS A 47 4.74 -0.87 -14.47
CA LYS A 47 3.29 -0.96 -14.53
C LYS A 47 2.65 0.17 -15.31
N LYS A 48 3.36 1.29 -15.51
CA LYS A 48 2.91 2.47 -16.27
C LYS A 48 1.49 2.90 -15.87
N PRO A 49 1.26 3.20 -14.57
CA PRO A 49 -0.06 3.57 -14.08
C PRO A 49 -0.52 4.89 -14.70
N ASP A 50 -1.83 5.04 -14.89
CA ASP A 50 -2.43 6.33 -15.28
C ASP A 50 -2.53 7.27 -14.06
N ALA A 51 -2.76 6.68 -12.88
CA ALA A 51 -2.82 7.38 -11.60
C ALA A 51 -2.14 6.57 -10.48
N VAL A 52 -1.58 7.27 -9.51
CA VAL A 52 -0.94 6.69 -8.33
C VAL A 52 -1.23 7.52 -7.09
N ALA A 53 -1.49 6.85 -5.98
CA ALA A 53 -1.60 7.48 -4.67
C ALA A 53 -0.99 6.61 -3.57
N ILE A 54 -0.56 7.27 -2.51
CA ILE A 54 0.06 6.64 -1.34
C ILE A 54 -0.75 7.02 -0.11
N ALA A 55 -1.09 6.06 0.75
CA ALA A 55 -1.71 6.33 2.04
C ALA A 55 -0.69 6.10 3.17
N PHE A 56 -0.79 6.90 4.22
CA PHE A 56 0.01 6.77 5.43
C PHE A 56 -0.88 6.66 6.66
N ASP A 57 -0.44 5.88 7.64
CA ASP A 57 -1.08 5.90 8.96
C ASP A 57 -0.88 7.26 9.61
N SER A 58 -1.92 7.72 10.32
CA SER A 58 -1.79 8.87 11.20
C SER A 58 -1.22 8.44 12.56
N PRO A 59 -0.41 9.30 13.23
CA PRO A 59 0.03 9.02 14.60
C PRO A 59 -1.09 9.12 15.65
N HIS A 60 -2.30 9.51 15.25
CA HIS A 60 -3.44 9.66 16.16
C HIS A 60 -4.12 8.31 16.40
N PRO A 61 -4.59 8.03 17.63
CA PRO A 61 -5.36 6.81 17.91
C PRO A 61 -6.59 6.71 17.02
N THR A 62 -6.78 5.52 16.43
CA THR A 62 -7.96 5.19 15.62
C THR A 62 -9.10 4.69 16.51
N GLU A 63 -10.29 4.53 15.92
CA GLU A 63 -11.43 3.96 16.66
C GLU A 63 -11.12 2.54 17.17
N ARG A 64 -10.33 1.75 16.43
CA ARG A 64 -9.87 0.41 16.86
C ARG A 64 -9.12 0.46 18.19
N HIS A 65 -8.24 1.45 18.39
CA HIS A 65 -7.51 1.65 19.65
C HIS A 65 -8.43 2.07 20.80
N ARG A 66 -9.54 2.76 20.51
CA ARG A 66 -10.51 3.18 21.53
C ARG A 66 -11.41 2.04 22.00
N ILE A 67 -11.84 1.18 21.09
CA ILE A 67 -12.69 0.03 21.42
C ILE A 67 -11.89 -1.14 22.00
N TYR A 68 -10.58 -1.23 21.69
CA TYR A 68 -9.71 -2.28 22.20
C TYR A 68 -8.28 -1.76 22.38
N GLU A 69 -7.92 -1.47 23.64
CA GLU A 69 -6.64 -0.85 24.00
C GLU A 69 -5.43 -1.70 23.60
N GLU A 70 -5.56 -3.02 23.60
CA GLU A 70 -4.45 -3.90 23.24
C GLU A 70 -4.27 -4.06 21.71
N TYR A 71 -5.11 -3.43 20.89
CA TYR A 71 -4.99 -3.47 19.42
C TYR A 71 -3.61 -2.95 18.97
N LYS A 72 -2.88 -3.76 18.20
CA LYS A 72 -1.51 -3.48 17.74
C LYS A 72 -0.48 -3.18 18.85
N ALA A 73 -0.83 -3.33 20.13
CA ALA A 73 0.02 -2.95 21.27
C ALA A 73 1.33 -3.75 21.37
N GLN A 74 1.38 -4.95 20.79
CA GLN A 74 2.57 -5.79 20.75
C GLN A 74 3.45 -5.59 19.51
N ARG A 75 3.05 -4.69 18.60
CA ARG A 75 3.92 -4.32 17.48
C ARG A 75 5.18 -3.64 18.02
N PRO A 76 6.38 -3.97 17.52
CA PRO A 76 7.60 -3.31 17.96
C PRO A 76 7.54 -1.82 17.62
N GLU A 77 8.13 -0.99 18.49
CA GLU A 77 8.27 0.44 18.22
C GLU A 77 9.04 0.68 16.92
N THR A 78 8.64 1.73 16.18
CA THR A 78 9.35 2.15 14.98
C THR A 78 10.80 2.49 15.33
N PRO A 79 11.80 1.88 14.65
CA PRO A 79 13.20 2.21 14.91
C PRO A 79 13.48 3.70 14.71
N ASN A 80 14.23 4.33 15.62
CA ASN A 80 14.57 5.75 15.54
C ASN A 80 15.19 6.14 14.18
N ASP A 81 16.06 5.30 13.62
CA ASP A 81 16.66 5.51 12.30
C ASP A 81 15.62 5.59 11.18
N LEU A 82 14.50 4.88 11.30
CA LEU A 82 13.38 4.95 10.37
C LEU A 82 12.55 6.21 10.61
N ILE A 83 12.27 6.55 11.87
CA ILE A 83 11.51 7.77 12.23
C ILE A 83 12.17 9.01 11.60
N LEU A 84 13.50 9.11 11.67
CA LEU A 84 14.27 10.21 11.07
C LEU A 84 14.09 10.33 9.54
N GLN A 85 13.78 9.23 8.86
CA GLN A 85 13.68 9.16 7.40
C GLN A 85 12.26 9.45 6.86
N ILE A 86 11.21 9.23 7.66
CA ILE A 86 9.80 9.36 7.22
C ILE A 86 9.48 10.76 6.65
N PRO A 87 9.91 11.89 7.28
CA PRO A 87 9.63 13.22 6.72
C PRO A 87 10.20 13.39 5.30
N TYR A 88 11.42 12.93 5.07
CA TYR A 88 12.07 13.03 3.76
C TYR A 88 11.47 12.08 2.72
N ILE A 89 10.91 10.94 3.14
CA ILE A 89 10.12 10.09 2.23
C ILE A 89 8.90 10.87 1.71
N LYS A 90 8.19 11.58 2.59
CA LYS A 90 7.04 12.41 2.20
C LYS A 90 7.46 13.59 1.31
N GLU A 91 8.57 14.25 1.61
CA GLU A 91 9.12 15.31 0.74
C GLU A 91 9.45 14.80 -0.66
N ILE A 92 10.08 13.62 -0.77
CA ILE A 92 10.40 13.00 -2.05
C ILE A 92 9.13 12.63 -2.82
N ILE A 93 8.11 12.07 -2.16
CA ILE A 93 6.82 11.74 -2.79
C ILE A 93 6.16 13.00 -3.37
N ASN A 94 6.16 14.09 -2.60
CA ASN A 94 5.65 15.37 -3.06
C ASN A 94 6.45 15.90 -4.26
N ALA A 95 7.78 15.81 -4.22
CA ALA A 95 8.64 16.20 -5.34
C ALA A 95 8.52 15.27 -6.57
N PHE A 96 8.04 14.02 -6.40
CA PHE A 96 7.61 13.17 -7.50
C PHE A 96 6.23 13.54 -8.06
N ASN A 97 5.55 14.55 -7.52
CA ASN A 97 4.19 14.93 -7.84
C ASN A 97 3.18 13.77 -7.68
N ILE A 98 3.39 12.94 -6.65
CA ILE A 98 2.48 11.84 -6.30
C ILE A 98 1.62 12.28 -5.11
N SER A 99 0.31 12.09 -5.21
CA SER A 99 -0.60 12.37 -4.09
C SER A 99 -0.35 11.40 -2.93
N SER A 100 -0.24 11.97 -1.73
CA SER A 100 -0.23 11.22 -0.48
C SER A 100 -1.39 11.63 0.41
N PHE A 101 -2.01 10.67 1.09
CA PHE A 101 -3.13 10.86 1.99
C PHE A 101 -2.77 10.38 3.39
N GLU A 102 -3.14 11.18 4.39
CA GLU A 102 -3.01 10.85 5.81
C GLU A 102 -4.17 11.54 6.54
N MET A 103 -4.90 10.81 7.38
CA MET A 103 -6.09 11.33 8.04
C MET A 103 -6.12 10.93 9.52
N PRO A 104 -6.19 11.89 10.46
CA PRO A 104 -6.31 11.59 11.88
C PRO A 104 -7.48 10.67 12.20
N GLY A 105 -7.22 9.64 13.00
CA GLY A 105 -8.23 8.67 13.43
C GLY A 105 -8.47 7.48 12.48
N TYR A 106 -7.79 7.45 11.33
CA TYR A 106 -7.91 6.39 10.34
C TYR A 106 -6.54 5.80 9.96
N GLU A 107 -6.53 4.53 9.58
CA GLU A 107 -5.33 3.84 9.10
C GLU A 107 -5.14 4.00 7.60
N ALA A 108 -3.93 3.75 7.10
CA ALA A 108 -3.66 3.76 5.66
C ALA A 108 -4.61 2.81 4.90
N ASP A 109 -4.96 1.69 5.53
CA ASP A 109 -5.86 0.66 5.04
C ASP A 109 -7.28 1.18 4.80
N ASP A 110 -7.82 1.97 5.72
CA ASP A 110 -9.15 2.58 5.60
C ASP A 110 -9.18 3.63 4.48
N ILE A 111 -8.09 4.42 4.36
CA ILE A 111 -7.91 5.40 3.28
C ILE A 111 -7.85 4.69 1.93
N ILE A 112 -7.02 3.64 1.81
CA ILE A 112 -6.89 2.84 0.58
C ILE A 112 -8.23 2.20 0.22
N GLY A 113 -8.92 1.57 1.17
CA GLY A 113 -10.21 0.95 0.95
C GLY A 113 -11.25 1.95 0.43
N THR A 114 -11.30 3.14 1.03
CA THR A 114 -12.22 4.20 0.61
C THR A 114 -11.89 4.73 -0.79
N ILE A 115 -10.62 5.02 -1.08
CA ILE A 115 -10.20 5.47 -2.43
C ILE A 115 -10.50 4.39 -3.47
N ALA A 116 -10.20 3.12 -3.16
CA ALA A 116 -10.39 2.01 -4.07
C ALA A 116 -11.87 1.83 -4.46
N LYS A 117 -12.78 1.78 -3.48
CA LYS A 117 -14.23 1.67 -3.73
C LYS A 117 -14.77 2.86 -4.51
N LYS A 118 -14.36 4.08 -4.15
CA LYS A 118 -14.79 5.30 -4.87
C LYS A 118 -14.32 5.27 -6.33
N ALA A 119 -13.05 4.95 -6.59
CA ALA A 119 -12.51 4.90 -7.95
C ALA A 119 -13.12 3.76 -8.78
N ALA A 120 -13.28 2.56 -8.20
CA ALA A 120 -13.89 1.43 -8.87
C ALA A 120 -15.35 1.72 -9.29
N SER A 121 -16.11 2.43 -8.45
CA SER A 121 -17.48 2.86 -8.78
C SER A 121 -17.55 3.81 -9.99
N GLN A 122 -16.43 4.46 -10.33
CA GLN A 122 -16.28 5.34 -11.50
C GLN A 122 -15.70 4.60 -12.73
N GLY A 123 -15.59 3.28 -12.68
CA GLY A 123 -15.07 2.47 -13.79
C GLY A 123 -13.54 2.44 -13.90
N VAL A 124 -12.83 2.85 -12.85
CA VAL A 124 -11.36 2.75 -12.78
C VAL A 124 -10.96 1.35 -12.32
N THR A 125 -10.00 0.73 -13.00
CA THR A 125 -9.38 -0.50 -12.49
C THR A 125 -8.35 -0.13 -11.43
N VAL A 126 -8.55 -0.61 -10.20
CA VAL A 126 -7.67 -0.30 -9.07
C VAL A 126 -6.74 -1.47 -8.77
N PHE A 127 -5.46 -1.18 -8.57
CA PHE A 127 -4.44 -2.11 -8.11
C PHE A 127 -3.90 -1.65 -6.77
N ILE A 128 -4.16 -2.41 -5.72
CA ILE A 128 -3.63 -2.16 -4.38
C ILE A 128 -2.32 -2.93 -4.25
N LEU A 129 -1.24 -2.22 -3.91
CA LEU A 129 0.07 -2.81 -3.81
C LEU A 129 0.30 -3.26 -2.37
N SER A 130 -0.10 -4.49 -2.08
CA SER A 130 0.03 -5.07 -0.75
C SER A 130 0.30 -6.57 -0.82
N GLY A 131 1.03 -7.08 0.17
CA GLY A 131 1.11 -8.51 0.47
C GLY A 131 0.22 -8.91 1.63
N ASP A 132 -0.49 -7.95 2.24
CA ASP A 132 -1.35 -8.17 3.39
C ASP A 132 -2.63 -8.89 2.97
N LYS A 133 -3.01 -9.90 3.75
CA LYS A 133 -4.26 -10.63 3.56
C LYS A 133 -5.46 -9.75 3.91
N ASP A 134 -5.29 -8.76 4.77
CA ASP A 134 -6.39 -7.95 5.29
C ASP A 134 -7.00 -7.10 4.16
N MET A 135 -6.16 -6.64 3.22
CA MET A 135 -6.60 -5.97 2.00
C MET A 135 -7.47 -6.85 1.11
N MET A 136 -7.39 -8.18 1.22
CA MET A 136 -8.16 -9.08 0.35
C MET A 136 -9.66 -8.93 0.56
N GLN A 137 -10.12 -8.33 1.67
CA GLN A 137 -11.54 -8.09 1.93
C GLN A 137 -12.18 -7.03 1.01
N ILE A 138 -11.39 -6.14 0.40
CA ILE A 138 -11.90 -5.06 -0.45
C ILE A 138 -11.84 -5.36 -1.95
N VAL A 139 -11.25 -6.49 -2.33
CA VAL A 139 -11.17 -6.98 -3.73
C VAL A 139 -12.57 -7.18 -4.31
N ASP A 140 -12.76 -6.79 -5.56
CA ASP A 140 -14.01 -7.00 -6.31
C ASP A 140 -13.74 -6.96 -7.84
N GLY A 141 -14.79 -6.82 -8.66
CA GLY A 141 -14.66 -6.76 -10.11
C GLY A 141 -13.80 -5.59 -10.65
N GLY A 142 -13.67 -4.50 -9.90
CA GLY A 142 -12.87 -3.32 -10.25
C GLY A 142 -11.57 -3.18 -9.45
N ILE A 143 -11.46 -3.86 -8.30
CA ILE A 143 -10.34 -3.74 -7.36
C ILE A 143 -9.56 -5.05 -7.30
N LYS A 144 -8.26 -4.98 -7.54
CA LYS A 144 -7.32 -6.10 -7.46
C LYS A 144 -6.19 -5.77 -6.51
N ILE A 145 -5.56 -6.78 -5.94
CA ILE A 145 -4.30 -6.62 -5.21
C ILE A 145 -3.16 -7.12 -6.09
N TYR A 146 -2.07 -6.37 -6.13
CA TYR A 146 -0.81 -6.81 -6.70
C TYR A 146 0.19 -7.02 -5.56
N ASP A 147 0.60 -8.28 -5.36
CA ASP A 147 1.66 -8.63 -4.42
C ASP A 147 3.02 -8.58 -5.16
N PRO A 148 3.83 -7.53 -4.97
CA PRO A 148 5.10 -7.37 -5.69
C PRO A 148 6.18 -8.37 -5.24
N MET A 149 6.01 -9.07 -4.12
CA MET A 149 6.97 -10.06 -3.63
C MET A 149 6.78 -11.40 -4.34
N LYS A 150 5.53 -11.80 -4.55
CA LYS A 150 5.17 -13.03 -5.25
C LYS A 150 4.97 -12.82 -6.75
N ASP A 151 4.90 -11.56 -7.17
CA ASP A 151 4.55 -11.15 -8.53
C ASP A 151 3.23 -11.76 -9.02
N ILE A 152 2.21 -11.72 -8.15
CA ILE A 152 0.87 -12.24 -8.44
C ILE A 152 -0.18 -11.15 -8.34
N ILE A 153 -1.27 -11.34 -9.09
CA ILE A 153 -2.50 -10.58 -8.95
C ILE A 153 -3.48 -11.44 -8.14
N ILE A 154 -4.04 -10.85 -7.09
CA ILE A 154 -5.07 -11.43 -6.25
C ILE A 154 -6.40 -10.77 -6.62
N ASP A 155 -7.33 -11.58 -7.09
CA ASP A 155 -8.70 -11.23 -7.43
C ASP A 155 -9.69 -12.00 -6.55
N GLU A 156 -11.00 -11.78 -6.75
CA GLU A 156 -12.06 -12.42 -5.98
C GLU A 156 -11.94 -13.96 -6.01
N LYS A 157 -11.60 -14.52 -7.17
CA LYS A 157 -11.43 -15.95 -7.35
C LYS A 157 -10.31 -16.48 -6.46
N TYR A 158 -9.17 -15.80 -6.40
CA TYR A 158 -8.08 -16.18 -5.49
C TYR A 158 -8.54 -16.20 -4.02
N VAL A 159 -9.33 -15.20 -3.60
CA VAL A 159 -9.85 -15.12 -2.23
C VAL A 159 -10.79 -16.29 -1.94
N ILE A 160 -11.70 -16.62 -2.84
CA ILE A 160 -12.61 -17.76 -2.69
C ILE A 160 -11.84 -19.09 -2.65
N GLU A 161 -10.87 -19.29 -3.54
CA GLU A 161 -10.07 -20.52 -3.57
C GLU A 161 -9.23 -20.68 -2.31
N ARG A 162 -8.64 -19.59 -1.81
CA ARG A 162 -7.80 -19.62 -0.62
C ARG A 162 -8.65 -19.73 0.63
N PHE A 163 -9.67 -18.90 0.80
CA PHE A 163 -10.40 -18.73 2.05
C PHE A 163 -11.78 -19.38 2.09
N GLY A 164 -12.31 -19.90 0.99
CA GLY A 164 -13.63 -20.55 0.94
C GLY A 164 -14.80 -19.60 1.15
N VAL A 165 -14.55 -18.29 1.21
CA VAL A 165 -15.54 -17.22 1.37
C VAL A 165 -15.23 -16.11 0.36
N SER A 166 -16.25 -15.32 0.02
CA SER A 166 -16.06 -14.12 -0.79
C SER A 166 -15.26 -13.03 -0.04
N PRO A 167 -14.61 -12.10 -0.75
CA PRO A 167 -13.85 -10.99 -0.16
C PRO A 167 -14.56 -10.27 0.99
N GLU A 168 -15.80 -9.86 0.81
CA GLU A 168 -16.59 -9.12 1.80
C GLU A 168 -16.85 -9.92 3.09
N ARG A 169 -16.69 -11.24 3.04
CA ARG A 169 -16.84 -12.15 4.18
C ARG A 169 -15.51 -12.57 4.81
N LEU A 170 -14.38 -12.11 4.27
CA LEU A 170 -13.07 -12.40 4.86
C LEU A 170 -12.94 -11.91 6.32
N PRO A 171 -13.54 -10.77 6.74
CA PRO A 171 -13.56 -10.38 8.14
C PRO A 171 -14.26 -11.39 9.05
N GLU A 172 -15.18 -12.21 8.54
CA GLU A 172 -15.81 -13.29 9.33
C GLU A 172 -14.81 -14.40 9.67
N ILE A 173 -13.93 -14.75 8.73
CA ILE A 173 -12.84 -15.70 8.98
C ILE A 173 -11.91 -15.12 10.05
N MET A 174 -11.49 -13.87 9.88
CA MET A 174 -10.58 -13.18 10.80
C MET A 174 -11.20 -13.02 12.20
N ALA A 175 -12.51 -12.78 12.29
CA ALA A 175 -13.22 -12.68 13.55
C ALA A 175 -13.16 -13.97 14.37
N ILE A 176 -13.11 -15.13 13.70
CA ILE A 176 -12.97 -16.44 14.35
C ILE A 176 -11.50 -16.74 14.64
N THR A 177 -10.59 -16.49 13.70
CA THR A 177 -9.18 -16.89 13.83
C THR A 177 -8.37 -15.95 14.70
N GLY A 178 -8.78 -14.69 14.82
CA GLY A 178 -7.96 -13.61 15.35
C GLY A 178 -6.78 -13.27 14.43
N ASP A 179 -5.94 -12.35 14.90
CA ASP A 179 -4.68 -11.96 14.29
C ASP A 179 -3.66 -11.63 15.38
N THR A 180 -2.64 -12.46 15.52
CA THR A 180 -1.60 -12.25 16.53
C THR A 180 -0.65 -11.10 16.18
N VAL A 181 -0.56 -10.64 14.94
CA VAL A 181 0.28 -9.47 14.62
C VAL A 181 -0.39 -8.20 15.14
N ASP A 182 -1.71 -8.11 14.98
CA ASP A 182 -2.51 -6.93 15.36
C ASP A 182 -3.22 -7.08 16.69
N ASN A 183 -2.93 -8.17 17.38
CA ASN A 183 -3.54 -8.56 18.64
C ASN A 183 -5.07 -8.69 18.58
N ILE A 184 -5.62 -9.06 17.43
CA ILE A 184 -7.06 -9.35 17.30
C ILE A 184 -7.33 -10.70 17.98
N PRO A 185 -8.22 -10.78 18.98
CA PRO A 185 -8.27 -11.93 19.89
C PRO A 185 -8.82 -13.21 19.26
N GLY A 186 -9.89 -13.11 18.46
CA GLY A 186 -10.58 -14.25 17.86
C GLY A 186 -11.03 -15.31 18.88
N VAL A 187 -11.08 -16.57 18.43
CA VAL A 187 -11.39 -17.74 19.26
C VAL A 187 -10.17 -18.62 19.38
N LYS A 188 -9.53 -18.60 20.56
CA LYS A 188 -8.30 -19.35 20.82
C LYS A 188 -8.45 -20.83 20.50
N GLY A 189 -7.61 -21.32 19.59
CA GLY A 189 -7.59 -22.73 19.18
C GLY A 189 -8.46 -23.06 17.97
N ILE A 190 -9.11 -22.07 17.34
CA ILE A 190 -9.76 -22.22 16.03
C ILE A 190 -8.87 -21.55 14.98
N GLY A 191 -8.29 -22.36 14.09
CA GLY A 191 -7.50 -21.87 12.96
C GLY A 191 -8.32 -21.68 11.69
N GLU A 192 -7.68 -21.13 10.66
CA GLU A 192 -8.30 -20.80 9.36
C GLU A 192 -9.08 -21.98 8.75
N LYS A 193 -8.54 -23.21 8.77
CA LYS A 193 -9.24 -24.39 8.24
C LYS A 193 -10.57 -24.63 8.95
N THR A 194 -10.57 -24.59 10.27
CA THR A 194 -11.78 -24.84 11.07
C THR A 194 -12.78 -23.69 10.91
N ALA A 195 -12.32 -22.44 10.85
CA ALA A 195 -13.18 -21.29 10.61
C ALA A 195 -13.95 -21.41 9.28
N LYS A 196 -13.29 -21.86 8.20
CA LYS A 196 -13.94 -22.14 6.91
C LYS A 196 -15.02 -23.21 7.00
N GLU A 197 -14.70 -24.32 7.66
CA GLU A 197 -15.65 -25.41 7.83
C GLU A 197 -16.89 -24.98 8.64
N LEU A 198 -16.71 -24.10 9.63
CA LEU A 198 -17.81 -23.53 10.41
C LEU A 198 -18.67 -22.59 9.56
N LEU A 199 -18.07 -21.61 8.88
CA LEU A 199 -18.80 -20.62 8.08
C LEU A 199 -19.50 -21.25 6.86
N SER A 200 -18.88 -22.26 6.25
CA SER A 200 -19.51 -23.01 5.14
C SER A 200 -20.78 -23.75 5.57
N LYS A 201 -20.86 -24.21 6.83
CA LYS A 201 -22.04 -24.90 7.36
C LYS A 201 -23.09 -23.95 7.91
N ALA A 202 -22.67 -22.87 8.55
CA ALA A 202 -23.58 -21.88 9.16
C ALA A 202 -24.13 -20.87 8.14
N GLY A 203 -23.48 -20.68 6.99
CA GLY A 203 -23.90 -19.71 5.99
C GLY A 203 -23.40 -18.29 6.28
N SER A 204 -23.47 -17.81 7.52
CA SER A 204 -22.89 -16.53 7.98
C SER A 204 -22.31 -16.61 9.40
N LEU A 205 -21.47 -15.64 9.76
CA LEU A 205 -20.97 -15.51 11.14
C LEU A 205 -22.08 -15.21 12.14
N ASP A 206 -23.07 -14.37 11.78
CA ASP A 206 -24.19 -14.06 12.68
C ASP A 206 -25.03 -15.33 12.94
N GLU A 207 -25.31 -16.13 11.91
CA GLU A 207 -26.01 -17.41 12.06
C GLU A 207 -25.20 -18.40 12.93
N LEU A 208 -23.87 -18.40 12.81
CA LEU A 208 -23.00 -19.22 13.65
C LEU A 208 -23.05 -18.80 15.13
N MET A 209 -23.18 -17.49 15.40
CA MET A 209 -23.26 -16.95 16.76
C MET A 209 -24.65 -17.15 17.38
N ASP A 210 -25.72 -17.00 16.59
CA ASP A 210 -27.10 -17.15 17.04
C ASP A 210 -27.51 -18.61 17.23
N HIS A 211 -26.95 -19.50 16.40
CA HIS A 211 -27.27 -20.93 16.37
C HIS A 211 -26.02 -21.83 16.45
N PRO A 212 -25.18 -21.71 17.49
CA PRO A 212 -23.97 -22.50 17.63
C PRO A 212 -24.25 -24.02 17.63
N GLU A 213 -25.44 -24.45 18.05
CA GLU A 213 -25.91 -25.84 18.08
C GLU A 213 -25.90 -26.54 16.72
N LYS A 214 -25.90 -25.80 15.62
CA LYS A 214 -25.78 -26.36 14.26
C LYS A 214 -24.39 -26.94 13.97
N THR A 215 -23.40 -26.58 14.76
CA THR A 215 -22.05 -27.14 14.66
C THR A 215 -22.00 -28.56 15.22
N THR A 216 -21.64 -29.58 14.43
CA THR A 216 -21.70 -30.98 14.90
C THR A 216 -20.75 -31.34 16.05
N SER A 217 -19.70 -30.54 16.30
CA SER A 217 -18.72 -30.79 17.36
C SER A 217 -19.09 -30.03 18.65
N GLU A 218 -19.41 -30.75 19.72
CA GLU A 218 -19.73 -30.14 21.02
C GLU A 218 -18.63 -29.22 21.56
N ARG A 219 -17.37 -29.58 21.31
CA ARG A 219 -16.24 -28.71 21.66
C ARG A 219 -16.32 -27.38 20.93
N LEU A 220 -16.55 -27.38 19.62
CA LEU A 220 -16.61 -26.16 18.82
C LEU A 220 -17.85 -25.33 19.18
N LYS A 221 -19.01 -25.97 19.43
CA LYS A 221 -20.21 -25.27 19.92
C LYS A 221 -19.90 -24.44 21.16
N LYS A 222 -19.29 -25.09 22.17
CA LYS A 222 -18.92 -24.44 23.42
C LYS A 222 -17.90 -23.31 23.19
N MET A 223 -16.88 -23.54 22.36
CA MET A 223 -15.87 -22.52 22.06
C MET A 223 -16.49 -21.27 21.41
N ILE A 224 -17.44 -21.43 20.47
CA ILE A 224 -18.13 -20.29 19.85
C ILE A 224 -19.04 -19.60 20.87
N ALA A 225 -19.88 -20.35 21.59
CA ALA A 225 -20.80 -19.80 22.58
C ALA A 225 -20.09 -19.01 23.68
N ASP A 226 -18.96 -19.51 24.17
CA ASP A 226 -18.16 -18.85 25.22
C ASP A 226 -17.39 -17.61 24.70
N ASN A 227 -17.33 -17.37 23.37
CA ASN A 227 -16.52 -16.30 22.76
C ASN A 227 -17.31 -15.35 21.83
N ILE A 228 -18.64 -15.31 21.91
CA ILE A 228 -19.48 -14.46 21.04
C ILE A 228 -19.02 -12.99 21.03
N GLU A 229 -18.77 -12.41 22.20
CA GLU A 229 -18.36 -11.00 22.31
C GLU A 229 -16.95 -10.77 21.74
N ASN A 230 -16.03 -11.73 21.92
CA ASN A 230 -14.70 -11.67 21.30
C ASN A 230 -14.78 -11.74 19.78
N ILE A 231 -15.67 -12.58 19.24
CA ILE A 231 -15.90 -12.71 17.79
C ILE A 231 -16.45 -11.38 17.24
N LYS A 232 -17.46 -10.79 17.89
CA LYS A 232 -18.01 -9.49 17.49
C LYS A 232 -16.95 -8.39 17.49
N LEU A 233 -16.17 -8.29 18.57
CA LEU A 233 -15.06 -7.34 18.67
C LEU A 233 -14.03 -7.58 17.56
N SER A 234 -13.61 -8.82 17.37
CA SER A 234 -12.62 -9.19 16.35
C SER A 234 -13.10 -8.85 14.94
N ARG A 235 -14.40 -9.04 14.64
CA ARG A 235 -15.00 -8.63 13.36
C ARG A 235 -14.85 -7.12 13.16
N ILE A 236 -15.13 -6.31 14.16
CA ILE A 236 -14.99 -4.85 14.08
C ILE A 236 -13.52 -4.46 13.83
N LEU A 237 -12.60 -5.03 14.61
CA LEU A 237 -11.17 -4.73 14.49
C LEU A 237 -10.58 -5.12 13.13
N ALA A 238 -11.02 -6.25 12.56
CA ALA A 238 -10.52 -6.77 11.28
C ALA A 238 -11.16 -6.12 10.04
N THR A 239 -12.29 -5.43 10.19
CA THR A 239 -13.02 -4.85 9.05
C THR A 239 -12.41 -3.50 8.68
N ILE A 240 -12.04 -3.32 7.41
CA ILE A 240 -11.57 -2.04 6.86
C ILE A 240 -12.77 -1.11 6.65
N ASP A 241 -12.68 0.13 7.14
CA ASP A 241 -13.69 1.14 6.86
C ASP A 241 -13.45 1.73 5.47
N THR A 242 -14.41 1.48 4.57
CA THR A 242 -14.35 1.93 3.17
C THR A 242 -15.20 3.17 2.91
N ASN A 243 -15.74 3.79 3.96
CA ASN A 243 -16.64 4.95 3.88
C ASN A 243 -16.18 6.10 4.78
N ILE A 244 -14.86 6.29 4.91
CA ILE A 244 -14.31 7.37 5.74
C ILE A 244 -14.57 8.75 5.09
N PRO A 245 -14.69 9.84 5.85
CA PRO A 245 -15.06 11.16 5.33
C PRO A 245 -13.85 11.91 4.76
N ILE A 246 -13.19 11.31 3.77
CA ILE A 246 -12.04 11.89 3.07
C ILE A 246 -12.49 12.48 1.72
N ASP A 247 -12.09 13.71 1.45
CA ASP A 247 -12.30 14.31 0.14
C ASP A 247 -11.22 13.82 -0.83
N ILE A 248 -11.66 13.23 -1.93
CA ILE A 248 -10.78 12.57 -2.91
C ILE A 248 -11.25 12.93 -4.31
N SER A 249 -10.32 13.47 -5.11
CA SER A 249 -10.46 13.65 -6.54
C SER A 249 -9.51 12.72 -7.29
N LEU A 250 -10.04 11.97 -8.25
CA LEU A 250 -9.23 11.11 -9.12
C LEU A 250 -8.21 11.91 -9.94
N GLN A 251 -8.51 13.17 -10.25
CA GLN A 251 -7.62 14.06 -11.01
C GLN A 251 -6.34 14.39 -10.25
N ASP A 252 -6.40 14.43 -8.92
CA ASP A 252 -5.23 14.74 -8.10
C ASP A 252 -4.19 13.62 -8.19
N MET A 253 -4.68 12.38 -8.35
CA MET A 253 -3.87 11.16 -8.39
C MET A 253 -3.29 10.86 -9.78
N ILE A 254 -3.66 11.60 -10.83
CA ILE A 254 -3.10 11.41 -12.18
C ILE A 254 -1.59 11.63 -12.15
N ILE A 255 -0.84 10.70 -12.75
CA ILE A 255 0.62 10.77 -12.75
C ILE A 255 1.11 12.03 -13.48
N LYS A 256 2.09 12.70 -12.88
CA LYS A 256 2.70 13.92 -13.42
C LYS A 256 4.21 13.73 -13.52
N GLU A 257 4.86 14.57 -14.32
CA GLU A 257 6.32 14.59 -14.37
C GLU A 257 6.90 14.99 -13.01
N PRO A 258 7.99 14.36 -12.55
CA PRO A 258 8.64 14.73 -11.30
C PRO A 258 9.19 16.17 -11.32
N ASP A 259 9.11 16.85 -10.17
CA ASP A 259 9.81 18.12 -9.93
C ASP A 259 11.30 17.84 -9.70
N TRP A 260 12.05 17.71 -10.79
CA TRP A 260 13.49 17.50 -10.76
C TRP A 260 14.27 18.61 -10.03
N PRO A 261 13.94 19.91 -10.19
CA PRO A 261 14.51 20.97 -9.35
C PRO A 261 14.35 20.74 -7.84
N ALA A 262 13.23 20.19 -7.38
CA ALA A 262 13.02 19.84 -5.97
C ALA A 262 13.71 18.52 -5.56
N LEU A 263 13.74 17.52 -6.45
CA LEU A 263 14.36 16.20 -6.17
C LEU A 263 15.89 16.25 -6.10
N LEU A 264 16.54 17.02 -6.97
CA LEU A 264 17.99 17.02 -7.10
C LEU A 264 18.72 17.44 -5.80
N PRO A 265 18.32 18.51 -5.08
CA PRO A 265 18.88 18.85 -3.77
C PRO A 265 18.74 17.71 -2.76
N LEU A 266 17.57 17.09 -2.66
CA LEU A 266 17.32 15.96 -1.75
C LEU A 266 18.24 14.77 -2.07
N PHE A 267 18.29 14.36 -3.35
CA PHE A 267 19.17 13.27 -3.77
C PHE A 267 20.65 13.59 -3.59
N THR A 268 21.04 14.87 -3.64
CA THR A 268 22.40 15.32 -3.37
C THR A 268 22.73 15.21 -1.88
N GLU A 269 21.83 15.70 -1.01
CA GLU A 269 21.98 15.64 0.46
C GLU A 269 22.07 14.19 0.97
N PHE A 270 21.32 13.27 0.37
CA PHE A 270 21.38 11.84 0.70
C PHE A 270 22.43 11.05 -0.10
N GLU A 271 23.19 11.72 -0.96
CA GLU A 271 24.27 11.14 -1.77
C GLU A 271 23.83 10.03 -2.74
N PHE A 272 22.59 10.09 -3.24
CA PHE A 272 22.01 9.11 -4.16
C PHE A 272 22.47 9.30 -5.61
N LYS A 273 23.76 9.08 -5.86
CA LYS A 273 24.41 9.26 -7.18
C LYS A 273 23.70 8.54 -8.34
N SER A 274 23.10 7.37 -8.08
CA SER A 274 22.33 6.63 -9.09
C SER A 274 21.04 7.35 -9.48
N LEU A 275 20.31 7.91 -8.50
CA LEU A 275 19.05 8.63 -8.72
C LEU A 275 19.28 9.99 -9.36
N ILE A 276 20.36 10.69 -9.01
CA ILE A 276 20.75 11.96 -9.65
C ILE A 276 20.93 11.79 -11.17
N LYS A 277 21.50 10.66 -11.61
CA LYS A 277 21.72 10.36 -13.03
C LYS A 277 20.43 10.15 -13.83
N LEU A 278 19.30 9.92 -13.14
CA LEU A 278 18.00 9.75 -13.78
C LEU A 278 17.35 11.09 -14.12
N ALA A 279 17.85 12.20 -13.57
CA ALA A 279 17.35 13.51 -13.93
C ALA A 279 17.50 13.74 -15.44
N PRO A 280 16.45 14.23 -16.12
CA PRO A 280 16.52 14.56 -17.52
C PRO A 280 17.71 15.48 -17.73
N SER A 281 18.65 15.06 -18.57
CA SER A 281 19.66 15.98 -19.03
C SER A 281 18.91 17.07 -19.78
N LYS A 282 18.88 18.31 -19.25
CA LYS A 282 18.82 19.46 -20.15
C LYS A 282 19.97 19.22 -21.12
N GLY A 283 19.67 18.83 -22.35
CA GLY A 283 20.70 18.58 -23.36
C GLY A 283 21.68 19.74 -23.27
N ARG A 284 23.00 19.47 -23.32
CA ARG A 284 24.00 20.53 -23.21
C ARG A 284 23.56 21.66 -24.14
N GLU A 285 23.36 22.86 -23.59
CA GLU A 285 23.25 24.03 -24.45
C GLU A 285 24.46 23.97 -25.38
N PRO A 286 24.24 23.95 -26.70
CA PRO A 286 25.32 23.84 -27.64
C PRO A 286 26.37 24.91 -27.31
N ARG A 287 27.60 24.50 -26.98
CA ARG A 287 28.68 25.45 -26.69
C ARG A 287 29.22 25.99 -28.02
N GLY A 288 28.72 27.14 -28.45
CA GLY A 288 29.16 27.82 -29.67
C GLY A 288 28.01 28.28 -30.57
N GLN A 289 28.35 28.91 -31.69
CA GLN A 289 27.39 29.20 -32.75
C GLN A 289 27.24 27.96 -33.63
N TYR A 290 26.02 27.48 -33.80
CA TYR A 290 25.70 26.37 -34.67
C TYR A 290 24.75 26.86 -35.75
N ARG A 291 24.91 26.33 -36.96
CA ARG A 291 23.91 26.43 -38.02
C ARG A 291 23.65 25.03 -38.56
N ALA A 292 22.39 24.71 -38.80
CA ALA A 292 22.03 23.49 -39.50
C ALA A 292 22.40 23.63 -40.98
N ILE A 293 23.04 22.61 -41.54
CA ILE A 293 23.28 22.49 -42.98
C ILE A 293 22.18 21.59 -43.53
N THR A 294 21.23 22.19 -44.23
CA THR A 294 20.02 21.50 -44.71
C THR A 294 20.08 21.14 -46.19
N ASP A 295 21.12 21.55 -46.89
CA ASP A 295 21.31 21.25 -48.30
C ASP A 295 22.78 20.95 -48.67
N ARG A 296 22.93 20.34 -49.85
CA ARG A 296 24.22 19.83 -50.33
C ARG A 296 25.19 20.94 -50.75
N GLU A 297 24.68 22.08 -51.22
CA GLU A 297 25.52 23.21 -51.65
C GLU A 297 26.10 23.93 -50.43
N ASP A 298 25.33 24.03 -49.36
CA ASP A 298 25.75 24.60 -48.10
C ASP A 298 26.78 23.71 -47.38
N LEU A 299 26.69 22.37 -47.55
CA LEU A 299 27.72 21.43 -47.12
C LEU A 299 29.03 21.59 -47.92
N LYS A 300 28.95 21.74 -49.25
CA LYS A 300 30.15 21.93 -50.09
C LYS A 300 30.90 23.20 -49.73
N ARG A 301 30.17 24.30 -49.50
CA ARG A 301 30.73 25.57 -49.03
C ARG A 301 31.46 25.43 -47.69
N LEU A 302 30.88 24.68 -46.74
CA LEU A 302 31.53 24.41 -45.46
C LEU A 302 32.83 23.60 -45.62
N LEU A 303 32.85 22.62 -46.54
CA LEU A 303 33.99 21.71 -46.74
C LEU A 303 35.13 22.32 -47.59
N GLY A 304 35.03 23.58 -48.02
CA GLY A 304 36.08 24.24 -48.81
C GLY A 304 36.32 23.62 -50.18
N LYS A 305 35.36 22.82 -50.69
CA LYS A 305 35.42 22.22 -52.02
C LYS A 305 34.57 23.04 -52.98
N THR A 306 35.17 24.09 -53.53
CA THR A 306 34.68 24.76 -54.76
C THR A 306 34.85 23.86 -55.96
#